data_AF-A0A969A546-F1
#
_entry.id   AF-A0A969A546-F1
#
_cell.length_a   1.000
_cell.length_b   1.000
_cell.length_c   1.000
_cell.angle_alpha   90.00
_cell.angle_beta   90.00
_cell.angle_gamma   90.00
#
_symmetry.space_group_name_H-M   'P 1'
#
loop_
_entity.id
_entity.type
_entity.pdbx_description
1 polymer ?
#
loop_
_entity_poly.entity_id
_entity_poly.type
_entity_poly.pdbx_seq_one_letter_code
_entity_poly.pdbx_strand_id
1 'polypeptide(L)'
;MTLEKLTIKAEKNNPGDFAEKFKVLFNPNQIEIVKTGWKMEQYGPVASQELTKLSLELFFDTTFTGIPPENVQNYTRKIFSLTQPRIGKNPKRPPRCQLIWGTISGKDSVLLPDGFLESVTKKLTHFLEDGTPVRATLNCTFKEWKEPKKKAKIANPIDDPVRIVKRGETLSSIATEEYNDPSLWRIIAEENRLINPRKLNPGMVLTIPPLRINNLTQRR
;
A
#
# COMPACT_ATOMS: atom_id res chain seq x y z
N MET A 1 23.50 4.48 30.96
CA MET A 1 22.33 4.42 30.07
C MET A 1 22.77 3.81 28.75
N THR A 2 22.20 2.67 28.34
CA THR A 2 22.55 2.03 27.05
C THR A 2 21.82 2.73 25.91
N LEU A 3 22.52 3.07 24.85
CA LEU A 3 21.90 3.67 23.65
C LEU A 3 20.93 2.68 23.00
N GLU A 4 19.71 3.14 22.75
CA GLU A 4 18.73 2.40 21.94
C GLU A 4 19.25 2.24 20.51
N LYS A 5 19.26 1.00 20.02
CA LYS A 5 19.78 0.68 18.69
C LYS A 5 18.64 0.48 17.70
N LEU A 6 18.84 0.95 16.47
CA LEU A 6 17.95 0.62 15.37
C LEU A 6 17.84 -0.91 15.25
N THR A 7 16.61 -1.40 15.18
CA THR A 7 16.31 -2.82 15.04
C THR A 7 15.46 -3.02 13.80
N ILE A 8 15.92 -3.88 12.89
CA ILE A 8 15.17 -4.31 11.72
C ILE A 8 14.49 -5.62 12.07
N LYS A 9 13.17 -5.66 12.07
CA LYS A 9 12.40 -6.91 12.19
C LYS A 9 11.95 -7.35 10.80
N ALA A 10 12.19 -8.60 10.43
CA ALA A 10 11.82 -9.14 9.14
C ALA A 10 10.93 -10.38 9.28
N GLU A 11 10.09 -10.60 8.28
CA GLU A 11 9.31 -11.84 8.16
C GLU A 11 10.22 -13.06 8.01
N LYS A 12 10.03 -14.09 8.84
CA LYS A 12 10.91 -15.28 8.82
C LYS A 12 10.43 -16.34 7.83
N ASN A 13 9.24 -16.89 8.08
CA ASN A 13 8.69 -18.01 7.30
C ASN A 13 7.31 -17.70 6.73
N ASN A 14 6.49 -16.96 7.48
CA ASN A 14 5.11 -16.67 7.12
C ASN A 14 4.88 -15.16 6.96
N PRO A 15 3.91 -14.73 6.11
CA PRO A 15 3.46 -13.34 6.09
C PRO A 15 3.05 -12.88 7.49
N GLY A 16 3.55 -11.73 7.93
CA GLY A 16 3.29 -11.15 9.25
C GLY A 16 4.12 -11.73 10.41
N ASP A 17 4.89 -12.80 10.20
CA ASP A 17 5.75 -13.39 11.23
C ASP A 17 7.10 -12.66 11.35
N PHE A 18 7.10 -11.51 12.01
CA PHE A 18 8.30 -10.68 12.25
C PHE A 18 9.24 -11.23 13.34
N ALA A 19 9.50 -12.53 13.32
CA ALA A 19 10.36 -13.20 14.30
C ALA A 19 11.85 -12.95 14.08
N GLU A 20 12.29 -12.62 12.87
CA GLU A 20 13.71 -12.39 12.58
C GLU A 20 14.07 -10.95 12.97
N LYS A 21 15.04 -10.77 13.87
CA LYS A 21 15.43 -9.46 14.39
C LYS A 21 16.90 -9.20 14.16
N PHE A 22 17.23 -8.05 13.60
CA PHE A 22 18.59 -7.59 13.36
C PHE A 22 18.82 -6.27 14.09
N LYS A 23 19.58 -6.34 15.18
CA LYS A 23 20.05 -5.15 15.89
C LYS A 23 21.31 -4.64 15.19
N VAL A 24 21.33 -3.37 14.83
CA VAL A 24 22.51 -2.78 14.18
C VAL A 24 23.65 -2.63 15.18
N LEU A 25 24.89 -2.75 14.71
CA LEU A 25 26.08 -2.52 15.52
C LEU A 25 26.20 -1.03 15.87
N PHE A 26 26.14 -0.19 14.84
CA PHE A 26 26.19 1.26 14.93
C PHE A 26 24.87 1.84 14.40
N ASN A 27 24.36 2.85 15.09
CA ASN A 27 23.15 3.54 14.63
C ASN A 27 23.50 4.38 13.39
N PRO A 28 22.57 4.51 12.44
CA PRO A 28 22.76 5.45 11.34
C PRO A 28 22.83 6.88 11.88
N ASN A 29 23.64 7.73 11.25
CA ASN A 29 23.72 9.15 11.61
C ASN A 29 22.47 9.92 11.14
N GLN A 30 21.80 9.43 10.09
CA GLN A 30 20.60 10.00 9.52
C GLN A 30 19.71 8.93 8.89
N ILE A 31 18.42 9.22 8.78
CA ILE A 31 17.45 8.43 8.02
C ILE A 31 16.74 9.39 7.08
N GLU A 32 16.67 9.04 5.80
CA GLU A 32 16.00 9.84 4.78
C GLU A 32 14.68 9.15 4.42
N ILE A 33 13.57 9.91 4.45
CA ILE A 33 12.24 9.42 4.06
C ILE A 33 11.72 10.32 2.95
N VAL A 34 11.55 9.75 1.76
CA VAL A 34 11.07 10.44 0.57
C VAL A 34 9.65 9.98 0.27
N LYS A 35 8.70 10.93 0.27
CA LYS A 35 7.31 10.69 -0.08
C LYS A 35 6.82 11.73 -1.08
N THR A 36 6.48 11.27 -2.28
CA THR A 36 5.83 12.11 -3.30
C THR A 36 4.34 12.22 -2.97
N GLY A 37 3.83 13.42 -2.70
CA GLY A 37 2.41 13.64 -2.37
C GLY A 37 1.51 13.78 -3.59
N TRP A 38 1.95 14.56 -4.58
CA TRP A 38 1.21 14.87 -5.80
C TRP A 38 2.19 15.14 -6.95
N LYS A 39 1.69 15.12 -8.17
CA LYS A 39 2.41 15.40 -9.41
C LYS A 39 1.53 16.24 -10.32
N MET A 40 2.13 17.14 -11.09
CA MET A 40 1.39 17.89 -12.10
C MET A 40 1.07 16.98 -13.28
N GLU A 41 -0.21 16.92 -13.64
CA GLU A 41 -0.67 16.34 -14.90
C GLU A 41 -1.37 17.42 -15.74
N GLN A 42 -1.87 17.06 -16.92
CA GLN A 42 -2.41 18.01 -17.91
C GLN A 42 -3.51 18.94 -17.37
N TYR A 43 -4.27 18.49 -16.36
CA TYR A 43 -5.43 19.22 -15.80
C TYR A 43 -5.23 19.69 -14.35
N GLY A 44 -3.98 19.70 -13.85
CA GLY A 44 -3.65 20.18 -12.51
C GLY A 44 -2.94 19.15 -11.63
N PRO A 45 -2.82 19.41 -10.32
CA PRO A 45 -2.14 18.50 -9.40
C PRO A 45 -2.97 17.24 -9.14
N VAL A 46 -2.36 16.08 -9.38
CA VAL A 46 -2.95 14.76 -9.14
C VAL A 46 -2.16 14.04 -8.04
N ALA A 47 -2.86 13.36 -7.14
CA ALA A 47 -2.22 12.60 -6.06
C ALA A 47 -1.24 11.55 -6.61
N SER A 48 -0.04 11.47 -6.03
CA SER A 48 0.95 10.48 -6.45
C SER A 48 0.60 9.10 -5.88
N GLN A 49 0.78 8.06 -6.70
CA GLN A 49 0.67 6.67 -6.28
C GLN A 49 2.04 6.07 -5.91
N GLU A 50 3.10 6.87 -5.94
CA GLU A 50 4.43 6.42 -5.55
C GLU A 50 4.48 6.05 -4.07
N LEU A 51 5.06 4.89 -3.80
CA LEU A 51 5.26 4.40 -2.43
C LEU A 51 6.43 5.16 -1.78
N THR A 52 6.31 5.43 -0.48
CA THR A 52 7.36 6.10 0.28
C THR A 52 8.66 5.29 0.23
N LYS A 53 9.79 5.97 0.03
CA LYS A 53 11.12 5.35 0.12
C LYS A 53 11.79 5.78 1.40
N LEU A 54 12.46 4.83 2.07
CA LEU A 54 13.29 5.09 3.23
C LEU A 54 14.72 4.65 2.90
N SER A 55 15.67 5.56 3.04
CA SER A 55 17.09 5.30 2.79
C SER A 55 17.91 5.52 4.07
N LEU A 56 18.84 4.61 4.34
CA LEU A 56 19.76 4.73 5.47
C LEU A 56 21.10 4.02 5.20
N GLU A 57 22.13 4.47 5.89
CA GLU A 57 23.47 3.88 5.85
C GLU A 57 23.72 3.08 7.13
N LEU A 58 24.07 1.80 6.98
CA LEU A 58 24.46 0.91 8.08
C LEU A 58 25.97 0.67 8.03
N PHE A 59 26.64 1.02 9.12
CA PHE A 59 28.06 0.78 9.30
C PHE A 59 28.31 -0.44 10.17
N PHE A 60 29.25 -1.29 9.76
CA PHE A 60 29.68 -2.48 10.48
C PHE A 60 31.20 -2.49 10.59
N ASP A 61 31.69 -2.77 11.80
CA ASP A 61 33.11 -2.85 12.08
C ASP A 61 33.35 -3.95 13.11
N THR A 62 34.17 -4.94 12.74
CA THR A 62 34.54 -6.10 13.54
C THR A 62 36.02 -6.10 13.90
N THR A 63 36.76 -5.03 13.63
CA THR A 63 38.20 -4.88 13.92
C THR A 63 38.59 -5.24 15.35
N PHE A 64 37.73 -4.87 16.31
CA PHE A 64 37.95 -5.13 17.74
C PHE A 64 37.09 -6.29 18.26
N THR A 65 36.53 -7.11 17.37
CA THR A 65 35.65 -8.25 17.72
C THR A 65 36.35 -9.56 17.42
N GLY A 66 36.72 -10.31 18.47
CA GLY A 66 37.43 -11.58 18.35
C GLY A 66 38.95 -11.42 18.13
N ILE A 67 39.66 -12.55 18.22
CA ILE A 67 41.10 -12.65 17.93
C ILE A 67 41.33 -13.96 17.17
N PRO A 68 41.60 -13.94 15.84
CA PRO A 68 41.66 -12.76 14.97
C PRO A 68 40.27 -12.09 14.79
N PRO A 69 40.23 -10.84 14.28
CA PRO A 69 38.98 -10.13 14.03
C PRO A 69 38.01 -10.91 13.13
N GLU A 70 36.72 -10.90 13.47
CA GLU A 70 35.70 -11.64 12.72
C GLU A 70 35.46 -11.07 11.32
N ASN A 71 35.10 -11.92 10.35
CA ASN A 71 34.67 -11.47 9.04
C ASN A 71 33.33 -10.70 9.12
N VAL A 72 33.34 -9.41 8.73
CA VAL A 72 32.17 -8.52 8.78
C VAL A 72 31.01 -9.01 7.90
N GLN A 73 31.30 -9.86 6.91
CA GLN A 73 30.28 -10.42 6.03
C GLN A 73 29.29 -11.32 6.75
N ASN A 74 29.64 -11.91 7.89
CA ASN A 74 28.71 -12.67 8.72
C ASN A 74 27.52 -11.82 9.20
N TYR A 75 27.74 -10.52 9.39
CA TYR A 75 26.73 -9.55 9.77
C TYR A 75 25.99 -9.00 8.54
N THR A 76 26.73 -8.58 7.50
CA THR A 76 26.11 -7.97 6.32
C THR A 76 25.29 -8.95 5.49
N ARG A 77 25.65 -10.23 5.46
CA ARG A 77 24.93 -11.27 4.70
C ARG A 77 23.49 -11.45 5.17
N LYS A 78 23.23 -11.19 6.45
CA LYS A 78 21.89 -11.18 7.05
C LYS A 78 20.99 -10.08 6.45
N ILE A 79 21.53 -8.88 6.28
CA ILE A 79 20.81 -7.78 5.63
C ILE A 79 20.62 -8.07 4.14
N PHE A 80 21.65 -8.59 3.46
CA PHE A 80 21.56 -9.00 2.06
C PHE A 80 20.50 -10.07 1.83
N SER A 81 20.31 -10.99 2.77
CA SER A 81 19.27 -12.01 2.61
C SER A 81 17.85 -11.47 2.59
N LEU A 82 17.61 -10.24 3.05
CA LEU A 82 16.30 -9.60 3.04
C LEU A 82 15.83 -9.19 1.64
N THR A 83 16.73 -9.16 0.65
CA THR A 83 16.34 -8.95 -0.77
C THR A 83 15.86 -10.23 -1.44
N GLN A 84 16.13 -11.40 -0.85
CA GLN A 84 15.87 -12.69 -1.50
C GLN A 84 14.41 -13.12 -1.34
N PRO A 85 13.78 -13.68 -2.39
CA PRO A 85 12.41 -14.16 -2.32
C PRO A 85 12.31 -15.45 -1.48
N ARG A 86 11.66 -15.37 -0.32
CA ARG A 86 11.59 -16.46 0.67
C ARG A 86 10.18 -16.74 1.19
N ILE A 87 9.29 -15.76 1.19
CA ILE A 87 7.95 -15.83 1.80
C ILE A 87 6.87 -16.06 0.73
N GLY A 88 5.86 -16.87 1.06
CA GLY A 88 4.68 -17.10 0.22
C GLY A 88 4.77 -18.33 -0.69
N LYS A 89 3.69 -18.56 -1.44
CA LYS A 89 3.61 -19.60 -2.48
C LYS A 89 3.97 -18.97 -3.82
N ASN A 90 4.60 -19.76 -4.69
CA ASN A 90 5.22 -19.33 -5.94
C ASN A 90 4.36 -18.31 -6.75
N PRO A 91 4.90 -17.15 -7.17
CA PRO A 91 6.26 -16.68 -6.94
C PRO A 91 6.48 -16.22 -5.49
N LYS A 92 7.61 -16.63 -4.90
CA LYS A 92 8.02 -16.16 -3.57
C LYS A 92 8.34 -14.66 -3.62
N ARG A 93 8.04 -13.96 -2.53
CA ARG A 93 8.39 -12.54 -2.33
C ARG A 93 9.46 -12.38 -1.25
N PRO A 94 10.24 -11.29 -1.26
CA PRO A 94 11.13 -10.96 -0.15
C PRO A 94 10.35 -10.77 1.16
N PRO A 95 11.00 -10.92 2.32
CA PRO A 95 10.39 -10.68 3.62
C PRO A 95 10.05 -9.20 3.82
N ARG A 96 8.87 -8.92 4.38
CA ARG A 96 8.52 -7.57 4.81
C ARG A 96 9.38 -7.21 6.02
N CYS A 97 9.82 -5.95 6.09
CA CYS A 97 10.69 -5.42 7.11
C CYS A 97 10.00 -4.26 7.86
N GLN A 98 10.15 -4.23 9.18
CA GLN A 98 9.76 -3.12 10.06
C GLN A 98 11.03 -2.56 10.70
N LEU A 99 11.22 -1.26 10.58
CA LEU A 99 12.38 -0.57 11.15
C LEU A 99 11.93 0.17 12.40
N ILE A 100 12.61 -0.10 13.50
CA ILE A 100 12.22 0.37 14.84
C ILE A 100 13.41 1.02 15.50
N TRP A 101 13.28 2.28 15.92
CA TRP A 101 14.37 2.99 16.61
C TRP A 101 13.87 3.90 17.72
N GLY A 102 14.54 3.86 18.87
CA GLY A 102 14.24 4.75 19.99
C GLY A 102 12.85 4.52 20.61
N THR A 103 12.48 5.43 21.50
CA THR A 103 11.17 5.48 22.15
C THR A 103 10.63 6.91 22.09
N ILE A 104 9.38 7.05 21.68
CA ILE A 104 8.57 8.26 21.78
C ILE A 104 7.81 8.14 23.10
N SER A 105 8.07 9.08 24.02
CA SER A 105 7.35 9.23 25.29
C SER A 105 7.24 7.95 26.15
N GLY A 106 8.26 7.09 26.10
CA GLY A 106 8.41 5.93 26.99
C GLY A 106 7.45 4.76 26.78
N LYS A 107 6.61 4.77 25.72
CA LYS A 107 5.66 3.68 25.44
C LYS A 107 5.69 3.18 24.00
N ASP A 108 5.91 4.06 23.02
CA ASP A 108 5.88 3.68 21.60
C ASP A 108 7.26 3.82 20.98
N SER A 109 7.76 2.81 20.28
CA SER A 109 8.97 2.96 19.49
C SER A 109 8.70 3.84 18.26
N VAL A 110 9.70 4.59 17.76
CA VAL A 110 9.54 5.26 16.46
C VAL A 110 9.38 4.17 15.41
N LEU A 111 8.17 4.05 14.86
CA LEU A 111 7.86 3.14 13.77
C LEU A 111 8.13 3.87 12.46
N LEU A 112 9.17 3.44 11.78
CA LEU A 112 9.49 3.88 10.43
C LEU A 112 8.61 3.11 9.42
N PRO A 113 8.39 3.64 8.20
CA PRO A 113 7.58 2.99 7.18
C PRO A 113 7.94 1.51 6.97
N ASP A 114 6.95 0.64 7.14
CA ASP A 114 7.04 -0.79 6.86
C ASP A 114 7.18 -1.03 5.36
N GLY A 115 8.04 -1.96 4.95
CA GLY A 115 8.29 -2.16 3.53
C GLY A 115 9.17 -3.34 3.18
N PHE A 116 9.58 -3.38 1.92
CA PHE A 116 10.56 -4.35 1.42
C PHE A 116 11.89 -3.65 1.20
N LEU A 117 13.00 -4.37 1.41
CA LEU A 117 14.31 -3.89 1.00
C LEU A 117 14.39 -3.91 -0.53
N GLU A 118 14.28 -2.73 -1.16
CA GLU A 118 14.28 -2.55 -2.61
C GLU A 118 15.69 -2.72 -3.17
N SER A 119 16.70 -2.14 -2.50
CA SER A 119 18.09 -2.24 -2.91
C SER A 119 19.04 -2.18 -1.73
N VAL A 120 20.22 -2.80 -1.90
CA VAL A 120 21.33 -2.71 -0.96
C VAL A 120 22.65 -2.63 -1.72
N THR A 121 23.46 -1.63 -1.39
CA THR A 121 24.83 -1.50 -1.91
C THR A 121 25.81 -1.77 -0.77
N LYS A 122 26.73 -2.73 -0.96
CA LYS A 122 27.76 -3.08 0.03
C LYS A 122 29.13 -2.61 -0.40
N LYS A 123 29.76 -1.78 0.43
CA LYS A 123 31.16 -1.41 0.32
C LYS A 123 31.94 -2.11 1.43
N LEU A 124 32.88 -2.97 1.06
CA LEU A 124 33.82 -3.60 2.00
C LEU A 124 35.08 -2.73 2.08
N THR A 125 35.58 -2.52 3.29
CA THR A 125 36.77 -1.72 3.57
C THR A 125 37.56 -2.36 4.69
N HIS A 126 38.85 -2.04 4.79
CA HIS A 126 39.76 -2.55 5.82
C HIS A 126 39.80 -4.09 5.87
N PHE A 127 40.87 -4.64 5.34
CA PHE A 127 41.07 -6.06 5.15
C PHE A 127 42.25 -6.52 6.00
N LEU A 128 42.14 -7.70 6.57
CA LEU A 128 43.27 -8.40 7.17
C LEU A 128 44.25 -8.85 6.07
N GLU A 129 45.44 -9.30 6.47
CA GLU A 129 46.48 -9.77 5.56
C GLU A 129 46.03 -10.98 4.71
N ASP A 130 45.11 -11.80 5.25
CA ASP A 130 44.50 -12.93 4.54
C ASP A 130 43.38 -12.53 3.56
N GLY A 131 43.06 -11.23 3.46
CA GLY A 131 41.99 -10.70 2.62
C GLY A 131 40.60 -10.71 3.28
N THR A 132 40.48 -11.07 4.55
CA THR A 132 39.22 -11.03 5.29
C THR A 132 38.78 -9.58 5.53
N PRO A 133 37.59 -9.14 5.06
CA PRO A 133 37.08 -7.81 5.34
C PRO A 133 36.56 -7.72 6.77
N VAL A 134 36.95 -6.68 7.48
CA VAL A 134 36.54 -6.43 8.88
C VAL A 134 35.71 -5.15 9.02
N ARG A 135 35.51 -4.38 7.94
CA ARG A 135 34.62 -3.21 7.94
C ARG A 135 33.75 -3.17 6.69
N ALA A 136 32.50 -2.75 6.85
CA ALA A 136 31.56 -2.62 5.75
C ALA A 136 30.57 -1.47 5.95
N THR A 137 30.20 -0.84 4.85
CA THR A 137 29.12 0.14 4.78
C THR A 137 28.03 -0.37 3.86
N LEU A 138 26.79 -0.41 4.34
CA LEU A 138 25.61 -0.79 3.56
C LEU A 138 24.70 0.40 3.35
N ASN A 139 24.46 0.78 2.10
CA ASN A 139 23.40 1.72 1.74
C ASN A 139 22.14 0.95 1.41
N CYS A 140 21.11 1.09 2.24
CA CYS A 140 19.87 0.34 2.15
C CYS A 140 18.72 1.27 1.78
N THR A 141 17.95 0.91 0.75
CA THR A 141 16.70 1.60 0.39
C THR A 141 15.53 0.64 0.55
N PHE A 142 14.61 1.01 1.43
CA PHE A 142 13.35 0.33 1.66
C PHE A 142 12.23 1.04 0.90
N LYS A 143 11.34 0.26 0.30
CA LYS A 143 10.12 0.76 -0.34
C LYS A 143 8.93 0.35 0.49
N GLU A 144 8.14 1.33 0.89
CA GLU A 144 6.95 1.15 1.71
C GLU A 144 6.02 0.11 1.07
N TRP A 145 5.51 -0.80 1.88
CA TRP A 145 4.46 -1.72 1.47
C TRP A 145 3.13 -1.23 2.02
N LYS A 146 2.23 -0.88 1.11
CA LYS A 146 0.82 -0.72 1.43
C LYS A 146 0.10 -1.95 0.94
N GLU A 147 -0.80 -2.46 1.77
CA GLU A 147 -1.72 -3.48 1.31
C GLU A 147 -2.38 -2.93 0.05
N PRO A 148 -2.35 -3.66 -1.09
CA PRO A 148 -3.12 -3.23 -2.24
C PRO A 148 -4.51 -3.05 -1.69
N LYS A 149 -5.05 -1.82 -1.74
CA LYS A 149 -6.47 -1.61 -1.44
C LYS A 149 -7.12 -2.73 -2.21
N LYS A 150 -7.75 -3.70 -1.53
CA LYS A 150 -8.72 -4.55 -2.19
C LYS A 150 -9.50 -3.50 -2.94
N LYS A 151 -9.49 -3.56 -4.29
CA LYS A 151 -10.55 -2.89 -5.01
C LYS A 151 -11.75 -3.49 -4.32
N ALA A 152 -12.33 -2.79 -3.32
CA ALA A 152 -13.63 -3.10 -2.77
C ALA A 152 -14.36 -3.27 -4.05
N LYS A 153 -14.67 -4.55 -4.39
CA LYS A 153 -15.06 -4.98 -5.74
C LYS A 153 -15.78 -3.78 -6.25
N ILE A 154 -15.23 -3.07 -7.25
CA ILE A 154 -15.95 -1.94 -7.81
C ILE A 154 -17.28 -2.61 -8.04
N ALA A 155 -18.28 -2.29 -7.20
CA ALA A 155 -19.56 -2.91 -7.30
C ALA A 155 -19.85 -2.56 -8.73
N ASN A 156 -19.93 -3.59 -9.59
CA ASN A 156 -20.25 -3.34 -10.98
C ASN A 156 -21.37 -2.30 -10.89
N PRO A 157 -21.23 -1.09 -11.46
CA PRO A 157 -22.33 -0.14 -11.46
C PRO A 157 -23.35 -0.66 -12.49
N ILE A 158 -23.88 -1.84 -12.16
CA ILE A 158 -24.95 -2.62 -12.75
C ILE A 158 -25.65 -3.30 -11.56
N ASP A 159 -25.65 -2.68 -10.37
CA ASP A 159 -26.86 -2.73 -9.56
C ASP A 159 -27.61 -1.48 -9.99
N ASP A 160 -28.53 -1.65 -10.92
CA ASP A 160 -29.48 -0.60 -11.27
C ASP A 160 -30.08 -0.06 -9.97
N PRO A 161 -30.02 1.25 -9.68
CA PRO A 161 -30.49 1.80 -8.42
C PRO A 161 -31.90 1.33 -8.11
N VAL A 162 -32.07 0.63 -6.98
CA VAL A 162 -33.35 0.08 -6.57
C VAL A 162 -34.06 1.08 -5.65
N ARG A 163 -35.30 1.45 -5.99
CA ARG A 163 -36.15 2.36 -5.20
C ARG A 163 -37.41 1.66 -4.72
N ILE A 164 -37.74 1.88 -3.45
CA ILE A 164 -39.00 1.41 -2.85
C ILE A 164 -40.04 2.52 -2.97
N VAL A 165 -41.16 2.23 -3.63
CA VAL A 165 -42.28 3.16 -3.82
C VAL A 165 -42.89 3.53 -2.48
N LYS A 166 -42.93 4.83 -2.16
CA LYS A 166 -43.64 5.37 -0.99
C LYS A 166 -45.10 5.68 -1.33
N ARG A 167 -45.93 5.80 -0.29
CA ARG A 167 -47.36 6.11 -0.45
C ARG A 167 -47.53 7.48 -1.10
N GLY A 168 -48.24 7.53 -2.23
CA GLY A 168 -48.50 8.75 -2.99
C GLY A 168 -47.49 9.05 -4.10
N GLU A 169 -46.43 8.25 -4.26
CA GLU A 169 -45.49 8.40 -5.37
C GLU A 169 -46.08 7.89 -6.70
N THR A 170 -45.74 8.58 -7.77
CA THR A 170 -46.04 8.18 -9.16
C THR A 170 -44.73 7.96 -9.91
N LEU A 171 -44.73 7.18 -10.99
CA LEU A 171 -43.52 6.98 -11.81
C LEU A 171 -42.95 8.30 -12.33
N SER A 172 -43.80 9.28 -12.65
CA SER A 172 -43.36 10.61 -13.06
C SER A 172 -42.69 11.37 -11.92
N SER A 173 -43.21 11.27 -10.68
CA SER A 173 -42.54 11.86 -9.51
C SER A 173 -41.19 11.21 -9.24
N ILE A 174 -41.09 9.89 -9.41
CA ILE A 174 -39.85 9.14 -9.25
C ILE A 174 -38.85 9.54 -10.35
N ALA A 175 -39.30 9.66 -11.61
CA ALA A 175 -38.46 10.11 -12.71
C ALA A 175 -37.96 11.55 -12.54
N THR A 176 -38.78 12.46 -12.00
CA THR A 176 -38.34 13.81 -11.65
C THR A 176 -37.21 13.78 -10.61
N GLU A 177 -37.32 12.93 -9.59
CA GLU A 177 -36.31 12.88 -8.51
C GLU A 177 -35.00 12.24 -8.97
N GLU A 178 -35.09 11.17 -9.77
CA GLU A 178 -33.92 10.38 -10.19
C GLU A 178 -33.26 10.92 -11.47
N TYR A 179 -34.03 11.51 -12.38
CA TYR A 179 -33.56 11.96 -13.69
C TYR A 179 -33.71 13.47 -13.93
N ASN A 180 -34.30 14.22 -13.00
CA ASN A 180 -34.69 15.63 -13.19
C ASN A 180 -35.63 15.87 -14.39
N ASP A 181 -36.27 14.81 -14.92
CA ASP A 181 -37.22 14.90 -16.03
C ASP A 181 -38.41 13.96 -15.80
N PRO A 182 -39.63 14.49 -15.56
CA PRO A 182 -40.82 13.69 -15.33
C PRO A 182 -41.22 12.85 -16.55
N SER A 183 -40.78 13.18 -17.76
CA SER A 183 -41.13 12.50 -19.01
C SER A 183 -40.44 11.14 -19.19
N LEU A 184 -39.33 10.92 -18.47
CA LEU A 184 -38.50 9.71 -18.52
C LEU A 184 -39.07 8.53 -17.70
N TRP A 185 -40.28 8.67 -17.15
CA TRP A 185 -40.99 7.63 -16.41
C TRP A 185 -41.18 6.33 -17.23
N ARG A 186 -41.22 6.43 -18.56
CA ARG A 186 -41.38 5.27 -19.46
C ARG A 186 -40.23 4.28 -19.36
N ILE A 187 -39.00 4.79 -19.19
CA ILE A 187 -37.80 3.95 -19.10
C ILE A 187 -37.88 3.08 -17.83
N ILE A 188 -38.34 3.66 -16.71
CA ILE A 188 -38.58 2.93 -15.46
C ILE A 188 -39.70 1.89 -15.64
N ALA A 189 -40.78 2.24 -16.34
CA ALA A 189 -41.90 1.32 -16.57
C ALA A 189 -41.52 0.12 -17.43
N GLU A 190 -40.71 0.35 -18.47
CA GLU A 190 -40.22 -0.69 -19.39
C GLU A 190 -39.26 -1.65 -18.69
N GLU A 191 -38.30 -1.12 -17.92
CA GLU A 191 -37.33 -1.93 -17.18
C GLU A 191 -38.01 -2.84 -16.14
N ASN A 192 -39.02 -2.31 -15.44
CA ASN A 192 -39.78 -3.06 -14.43
C ASN A 192 -40.97 -3.86 -15.00
N ARG A 193 -41.14 -3.88 -16.33
CA ARG A 193 -42.22 -4.61 -17.05
C ARG A 193 -43.61 -4.34 -16.45
N LEU A 194 -43.89 -3.08 -16.12
CA LEU A 194 -45.15 -2.71 -15.46
C LEU A 194 -46.32 -2.79 -16.45
N ILE A 195 -47.28 -3.66 -16.15
CA ILE A 195 -48.51 -3.83 -16.94
C ILE A 195 -49.37 -2.56 -16.93
N ASN A 196 -49.41 -1.86 -15.78
CA ASN A 196 -50.12 -0.59 -15.65
C ASN A 196 -49.26 0.46 -14.94
N PRO A 197 -48.59 1.35 -15.70
CA PRO A 197 -47.70 2.37 -15.14
C PRO A 197 -48.37 3.39 -14.21
N ARG A 198 -49.71 3.49 -14.22
CA ARG A 198 -50.46 4.41 -13.34
C ARG A 198 -50.84 3.82 -12.00
N LYS A 199 -50.64 2.50 -11.80
CA LYS A 199 -50.95 1.82 -10.54
C LYS A 199 -49.66 1.33 -9.91
N LEU A 200 -49.07 2.16 -9.04
CA LEU A 200 -47.98 1.75 -8.16
C LEU A 200 -48.52 1.44 -6.77
N ASN A 201 -48.13 0.29 -6.22
CA ASN A 201 -48.44 -0.06 -4.84
C ASN A 201 -47.29 0.40 -3.91
N PRO A 202 -47.57 1.03 -2.77
CA PRO A 202 -46.54 1.35 -1.79
C PRO A 202 -45.82 0.08 -1.33
N GLY A 203 -44.50 0.15 -1.20
CA GLY A 203 -43.63 -1.00 -0.89
C GLY A 203 -43.15 -1.78 -2.11
N MET A 204 -43.60 -1.44 -3.32
CA MET A 204 -43.09 -2.03 -4.55
C MET A 204 -41.64 -1.61 -4.80
N VAL A 205 -40.83 -2.56 -5.21
CA VAL A 205 -39.40 -2.37 -5.50
C VAL A 205 -39.25 -2.12 -7.00
N LEU A 206 -38.73 -0.95 -7.37
CA LEU A 206 -38.49 -0.53 -8.74
C LEU A 206 -37.00 -0.45 -9.02
N THR A 207 -36.59 -1.05 -10.13
CA THR A 207 -35.26 -0.90 -10.72
C THR A 207 -35.21 0.39 -11.54
N ILE A 208 -34.32 1.32 -11.20
CA ILE A 208 -34.15 2.58 -11.92
C ILE A 208 -32.95 2.43 -12.85
N PRO A 209 -33.14 2.26 -14.16
CA PRO A 209 -32.00 2.12 -15.08
C PRO A 209 -31.21 3.44 -15.17
N PRO A 210 -29.87 3.42 -15.28
CA PRO A 210 -29.11 4.63 -15.55
C PRO A 210 -29.44 5.15 -16.96
N LEU A 211 -29.59 6.48 -17.11
CA LEU A 211 -29.70 7.09 -18.42
C LEU A 211 -28.40 6.83 -19.19
N ARG A 212 -28.46 5.93 -20.19
CA ARG A 212 -27.35 5.82 -21.14
C ARG A 212 -27.24 7.16 -21.84
N ILE A 213 -26.15 7.88 -21.58
CA ILE A 213 -25.76 9.06 -22.35
C ILE A 213 -25.40 8.55 -23.75
N ASN A 214 -26.40 8.42 -24.61
CA ASN A 214 -26.17 8.20 -26.03
C ASN A 214 -25.72 9.55 -26.59
N ASN A 215 -24.46 9.63 -27.01
CA ASN A 215 -23.93 10.76 -27.78
C ASN A 215 -24.69 10.87 -29.12
N LEU A 216 -25.85 11.51 -29.09
CA LEU A 216 -26.66 11.84 -30.26
C LEU A 216 -26.69 13.36 -30.44
N THR A 217 -25.52 13.91 -30.78
CA THR A 217 -25.43 15.18 -31.51
C THR A 217 -24.23 15.17 -32.47
N GLN A 218 -24.23 14.19 -33.38
CA GLN A 218 -23.85 14.46 -34.77
C GLN A 218 -25.01 13.99 -35.64
N ARG A 219 -25.78 14.95 -36.14
CA ARG A 219 -26.55 14.96 -37.40
C ARG A 219 -27.66 16.03 -37.33
N ARG A 220 -27.32 17.27 -37.65
CA ARG A 220 -27.60 17.91 -38.95
C ARG A 220 -27.03 19.32 -38.94
#